data_AF-S9UY95-F1
#
_entry.id   AF-S9UY95-F1
#
_cell.length_a   1.000
_cell.length_b   1.000
_cell.length_c   1.000
_cell.angle_alpha   90.00
_cell.angle_beta   90.00
_cell.angle_gamma   90.00
#
_symmetry.space_group_name_H-M   'P 1'
#
loop_
_entity.id
_entity.type
_entity.pdbx_description
1 polymer ?
#
loop_
_entity_poly.entity_id
_entity_poly.type
_entity_poly.pdbx_seq_one_letter_code
_entity_poly.pdbx_strand_id
1 'polypeptide(L)'
;MAHSGPNQNGSQFFFNLGRNEQLDRKFVVVGQVVDGWEIVTTVGKTCGSRCGTPVSRAWISECGQSGGYLAEETREALRGERALHQMPGQEVLNLIQPRY
;
A
#
# COMPACT_ATOMS: atom_id res chain seq x y z
N MET A 1 6.01 12.66 -6.36
CA MET A 1 5.12 13.81 -6.62
C MET A 1 5.24 14.19 -8.08
N ALA A 2 4.13 14.29 -8.80
CA ALA A 2 4.13 14.72 -10.20
C ALA A 2 4.14 16.26 -10.28
N HIS A 3 4.69 16.78 -11.38
CA HIS A 3 4.81 18.21 -11.63
C HIS A 3 4.72 18.50 -13.14
N SER A 4 4.33 19.72 -13.51
CA SER A 4 4.32 20.19 -14.91
C SER A 4 5.67 20.70 -15.39
N GLY A 5 6.65 20.80 -14.50
CA GLY A 5 8.03 21.20 -14.79
C GLY A 5 8.88 21.24 -13.53
N PRO A 6 10.22 21.36 -13.66
CA PRO A 6 11.11 21.49 -12.51
C PRO A 6 10.65 22.61 -11.56
N ASN A 7 10.66 22.34 -10.26
CA ASN A 7 10.23 23.27 -9.21
C ASN A 7 8.76 23.73 -9.28
N GLN A 8 7.88 22.98 -9.95
CA GLN A 8 6.44 23.28 -10.03
C GLN A 8 5.59 22.11 -9.51
N ASN A 9 5.84 21.70 -8.26
CA ASN A 9 5.08 20.64 -7.63
C ASN A 9 3.63 21.08 -7.38
N GLY A 10 2.68 20.24 -7.78
CA GLY A 10 1.25 20.43 -7.53
C GLY A 10 0.74 19.45 -6.47
N SER A 11 -0.52 19.03 -6.64
CA SER A 11 -1.20 18.04 -5.78
C SER A 11 -1.20 16.62 -6.36
N GLN A 12 -0.76 16.43 -7.60
CA GLN A 12 -0.75 15.12 -8.26
C GLN A 12 0.35 14.22 -7.73
N PHE A 13 0.02 12.97 -7.43
CA PHE A 13 0.95 11.94 -6.97
C PHE A 13 0.79 10.65 -7.77
N PHE A 14 1.76 9.74 -7.62
CA PHE A 14 1.75 8.42 -8.25
C PHE A 14 2.50 7.41 -7.38
N PHE A 15 2.16 6.13 -7.55
CA PHE A 15 2.87 5.01 -6.96
C PHE A 15 3.78 4.37 -8.00
N ASN A 16 5.01 4.05 -7.60
CA ASN A 16 5.95 3.33 -8.47
C ASN A 16 5.65 1.82 -8.40
N LEU A 17 5.02 1.26 -9.44
CA LEU A 17 4.71 -0.18 -9.53
C LEU A 17 5.93 -1.08 -9.76
N GLY A 18 7.10 -0.49 -9.98
CA GLY A 18 8.38 -1.17 -10.16
C GLY A 18 9.54 -0.20 -9.97
N ARG A 19 10.78 -0.71 -10.08
CA ARG A 19 11.98 0.12 -9.98
C ARG A 19 12.11 1.02 -11.21
N ASN A 20 12.22 2.32 -10.97
CA ASN A 20 12.16 3.36 -11.99
C ASN A 20 13.38 4.30 -11.93
N GLU A 21 14.54 3.82 -12.37
CA GLU A 21 15.80 4.59 -12.32
C GLU A 21 15.75 5.87 -13.17
N GLN A 22 14.98 5.86 -14.26
CA GLN A 22 14.80 7.04 -15.12
C GLN A 22 14.12 8.24 -14.43
N LEU A 23 13.48 8.02 -13.27
CA LEU A 23 12.78 9.05 -12.51
C LEU A 23 13.65 9.65 -11.39
N ASP A 24 14.83 9.08 -11.13
CA ASP A 24 15.71 9.51 -10.06
C ASP A 24 16.10 10.99 -10.22
N ARG A 25 16.01 11.74 -9.11
CA ARG A 25 16.28 13.19 -9.01
C ARG A 25 15.41 14.09 -9.91
N LYS A 26 14.44 13.54 -10.63
CA LYS A 26 13.47 14.31 -11.43
C LYS A 26 12.20 14.59 -10.65
N PHE A 27 11.69 13.56 -9.97
CA PHE A 27 10.47 13.66 -9.18
C PHE A 27 10.78 13.50 -7.70
N VAL A 28 10.13 14.33 -6.86
CA VAL A 28 10.29 14.25 -5.41
C VAL A 28 9.59 13.00 -4.86
N VAL A 29 10.29 12.19 -4.06
CA VAL A 29 9.70 11.06 -3.34
C VAL A 29 9.09 11.57 -2.04
N VAL A 30 7.80 11.27 -1.82
CA VAL A 30 7.03 11.78 -0.66
C VAL A 30 7.07 10.79 0.52
N GLY A 31 7.21 9.50 0.26
CA GLY A 31 7.20 8.48 1.30
C GLY A 31 7.14 7.07 0.73
N GLN A 32 6.69 6.13 1.55
CA GLN A 32 6.53 4.71 1.21
C GLN A 32 5.13 4.21 1.55
N VAL A 33 4.69 3.16 0.86
CA VAL A 33 3.46 2.44 1.19
C VAL A 33 3.79 1.40 2.27
N VAL A 34 3.18 1.53 3.45
CA VAL A 34 3.41 0.61 4.58
C VAL A 34 2.44 -0.57 4.55
N ASP A 35 1.18 -0.31 4.17
CA ASP A 35 0.12 -1.30 4.04
C ASP A 35 -0.73 -0.99 2.79
N GLY A 36 -1.41 -2.00 2.24
CA GLY A 36 -2.30 -1.88 1.09
C GLY A 36 -1.60 -1.87 -0.28
N TRP A 37 -0.40 -2.43 -0.39
CA TRP A 37 0.30 -2.53 -1.68
C TRP A 37 -0.46 -3.42 -2.68
N GLU A 38 -1.17 -4.43 -2.18
CA GLU A 38 -2.05 -5.31 -2.95
C GLU A 38 -3.18 -4.52 -3.62
N ILE A 39 -3.71 -3.48 -2.95
CA ILE A 39 -4.74 -2.61 -3.52
C ILE A 39 -4.16 -1.78 -4.65
N VAL A 40 -3.00 -1.16 -4.43
CA VAL A 40 -2.30 -0.34 -5.45
C VAL A 40 -2.01 -1.17 -6.70
N THR A 41 -1.48 -2.38 -6.52
CA THR A 41 -1.18 -3.28 -7.63
C THR A 41 -2.44 -3.80 -8.32
N THR A 42 -3.52 -4.06 -7.59
CA THR A 42 -4.81 -4.43 -8.15
C THR A 42 -5.36 -3.31 -9.03
N VAL A 43 -5.41 -2.08 -8.53
CA VAL A 43 -5.86 -0.90 -9.31
C VAL A 43 -5.02 -0.72 -10.58
N GLY A 44 -3.69 -0.86 -10.47
CA GLY A 44 -2.79 -0.77 -11.62
C GLY A 44 -3.06 -1.83 -12.71
N LYS A 45 -3.50 -3.03 -12.31
CA LYS A 45 -3.79 -4.15 -13.24
C LYS A 45 -5.20 -4.10 -13.82
N THR A 46 -6.20 -3.74 -13.01
CA THR A 46 -7.62 -3.84 -13.41
C THR A 46 -8.13 -2.56 -14.07
N CYS A 47 -7.66 -1.39 -13.63
CA CYS A 47 -8.09 -0.10 -14.15
C CYS A 47 -7.07 0.55 -15.09
N GLY A 48 -5.82 0.08 -15.09
CA GLY A 48 -4.74 0.60 -15.92
C GLY A 48 -4.78 0.12 -17.37
N SER A 49 -4.21 0.92 -18.27
CA SER A 49 -3.95 0.53 -19.65
C SER A 49 -2.54 0.95 -20.06
N ARG A 50 -2.02 0.36 -21.15
CA ARG A 50 -0.70 0.72 -21.66
C ARG A 50 -0.62 2.14 -22.24
N CYS A 51 -1.73 2.74 -22.65
CA CYS A 51 -1.75 4.10 -23.18
C CYS A 51 -1.82 5.17 -22.08
N GLY A 52 -1.99 4.78 -20.81
CA GLY A 52 -2.09 5.69 -19.67
C GLY A 52 -3.51 6.18 -19.39
N THR A 53 -4.45 6.04 -20.32
CA THR A 53 -5.88 6.32 -20.07
C THR A 53 -6.51 5.14 -19.31
N PRO A 54 -7.18 5.37 -18.17
CA PRO A 54 -7.78 4.28 -17.41
C PRO A 54 -8.93 3.62 -18.16
N VAL A 55 -9.04 2.28 -18.09
CA VAL A 55 -10.14 1.52 -18.72
C VAL A 55 -11.43 1.59 -17.91
N SER A 56 -11.31 1.72 -16.59
CA SER A 56 -12.41 1.78 -15.65
C SER A 56 -12.11 2.84 -14.58
N ARG A 57 -13.16 3.33 -13.94
CA ARG A 57 -13.03 4.39 -12.94
C ARG A 57 -12.54 3.80 -11.62
N ALA A 58 -11.51 4.42 -11.06
CA ALA A 58 -11.04 4.20 -9.69
C ALA A 58 -10.81 5.57 -9.05
N TRP A 59 -11.32 5.76 -7.84
CA TRP A 59 -11.20 7.01 -7.09
C TRP A 59 -10.94 6.74 -5.61
N ILE A 60 -10.48 7.75 -4.89
CA ILE A 60 -10.25 7.70 -3.45
C ILE A 60 -11.59 7.98 -2.78
N SER A 61 -12.14 6.99 -2.08
CA SER A 61 -13.39 7.17 -1.33
C SER A 61 -13.17 7.97 -0.05
N GLU A 62 -12.19 7.57 0.75
CA GLU A 62 -11.88 8.18 2.04
C GLU A 62 -10.36 8.35 2.19
N CYS A 63 -9.92 9.44 2.82
CA CYS A 63 -8.50 9.72 3.10
C CYS A 63 -8.34 10.53 4.38
N GLY A 64 -7.22 10.34 5.08
CA GLY A 64 -6.92 11.05 6.31
C GLY A 64 -5.53 10.74 6.84
N GLN A 65 -5.21 11.28 8.02
CA GLN A 65 -3.98 10.98 8.75
C GLN A 65 -4.24 9.87 9.78
N SER A 66 -3.41 8.84 9.79
CA SER A 66 -3.41 7.81 10.83
C SER A 66 -2.33 8.09 11.88
N GLY A 67 -2.47 7.48 13.05
CA GLY A 67 -1.38 7.39 14.02
C GLY A 67 -0.21 6.55 13.49
N GLY A 68 0.87 6.49 14.28
CA GLY A 68 1.99 5.61 13.98
C GLY A 68 1.59 4.13 14.06
N TYR A 69 2.01 3.34 13.08
CA TYR A 69 1.87 1.88 13.08
C TYR A 69 3.23 1.24 13.37
N LEU A 70 3.25 0.24 14.25
CA LEU A 70 4.42 -0.61 14.48
C LEU A 70 4.39 -1.77 13.47
N ALA A 71 5.31 -1.77 12.52
CA ALA A 71 5.42 -2.84 11.51
C ALA A 71 5.77 -4.23 12.10
N GLU A 72 6.08 -4.31 13.40
CA GLU A 72 6.36 -5.59 14.08
C GLU A 72 5.09 -6.41 14.34
N GLU A 73 3.95 -5.78 14.57
CA GLU A 73 2.66 -6.46 14.83
C GLU A 73 2.25 -7.35 13.64
N THR A 74 2.49 -6.88 12.42
CA THR A 74 2.21 -7.65 11.19
C THR A 74 3.11 -8.89 11.06
N ARG A 75 4.33 -8.85 11.60
CA ARG A 75 5.26 -10.00 11.63
C ARG A 75 4.85 -11.03 12.68
N GLU A 76 4.28 -10.59 13.78
CA GLU A 76 3.75 -11.48 14.83
C GLU A 76 2.46 -12.18 14.37
N ALA A 77 1.60 -11.51 13.61
CA ALA A 77 0.42 -12.14 13.00
C ALA A 77 0.80 -13.37 12.14
N LEU A 78 1.88 -13.28 11.35
CA LEU A 78 2.42 -14.40 10.56
C LEU A 78 2.98 -15.54 11.43
N ARG A 79 3.44 -15.27 12.66
CA ARG A 79 3.82 -16.32 13.62
C ARG A 79 2.59 -17.01 14.21
N GLY A 80 1.52 -16.27 14.46
CA GLY A 80 0.24 -16.80 14.95
C GLY A 80 -0.38 -17.86 14.02
N GLU A 81 -0.26 -17.69 12.71
CA GLU A 81 -0.75 -18.67 11.73
C GLU A 81 -0.07 -20.05 11.82
N ARG A 82 1.17 -20.13 12.31
CA ARG A 82 1.83 -21.42 12.57
C ARG A 82 1.25 -22.14 13.79
N ALA A 83 0.75 -21.40 14.79
CA ALA A 83 0.13 -21.97 15.97
C ALA A 83 -1.26 -22.58 15.67
N LEU A 84 -1.98 -22.04 14.69
CA LEU A 84 -3.28 -22.54 14.20
C LEU A 84 -3.22 -24.03 13.78
N HIS A 85 -2.14 -24.46 13.13
CA HIS A 85 -1.99 -25.85 12.67
C HIS A 85 -1.65 -26.83 13.80
N GLN A 86 -1.23 -26.34 14.97
CA GLN A 86 -0.69 -27.17 16.05
C GLN A 86 -1.71 -27.47 17.17
N MET A 87 -2.77 -26.66 17.30
CA MET A 87 -3.74 -26.75 18.40
C MET A 87 -5.20 -26.64 17.91
N PRO A 88 -5.78 -27.70 17.31
CA PRO A 88 -7.22 -27.72 17.00
C PRO A 88 -8.04 -27.70 18.30
N GLY A 89 -8.92 -26.70 18.47
CA GLY A 89 -9.79 -26.53 19.65
C GLY A 89 -9.70 -25.18 20.36
N GLN A 90 -8.80 -24.28 19.93
CA GLN A 90 -8.60 -22.96 20.55
C GLN A 90 -8.86 -21.79 19.58
N GLU A 91 -9.94 -21.91 18.81
CA GLU A 91 -10.30 -20.99 17.72
C GLU A 91 -10.51 -19.54 18.17
N VAL A 92 -11.02 -19.33 19.39
CA VAL A 92 -11.30 -17.99 19.93
C VAL A 92 -10.03 -17.18 20.16
N LEU A 93 -8.92 -17.82 20.56
CA LEU A 93 -7.62 -17.15 20.74
C LEU A 93 -7.01 -16.71 19.41
N ASN A 94 -7.41 -17.34 18.30
CA ASN A 94 -6.92 -17.03 16.97
C ASN A 94 -7.78 -15.96 16.27
N LEU A 95 -9.07 -15.89 16.61
CA LEU A 95 -10.01 -14.92 16.03
C LEU A 95 -9.79 -13.50 16.59
N ILE A 96 -9.40 -13.39 17.85
CA ILE A 96 -9.19 -12.10 18.52
C ILE A 96 -7.68 -11.89 18.68
N GLN A 97 -7.07 -11.17 17.73
CA GLN A 97 -5.70 -10.70 17.90
C GLN A 97 -5.70 -9.38 18.68
N PRO A 98 -4.97 -9.30 19.81
CA PRO A 98 -4.81 -8.05 20.52
C PRO A 98 -4.12 -7.02 19.62
N ARG A 99 -4.57 -5.77 19.71
CA ARG A 99 -4.03 -4.65 18.92
C ARG A 99 -2.92 -3.87 19.66
N TYR A 100 -2.55 -4.30 20.87
CA TYR A 100 -1.58 -3.67 21.75
C TYR A 100 -0.83 -4.72 22.56
#